data_AF-A0AAD4K7G7-F1
#
_entry.id   AF-A0AAD4K7G7-F1
#
_cell.length_a   1.000
_cell.length_b   1.000
_cell.length_c   1.000
_cell.angle_alpha   90.00
_cell.angle_beta   90.00
_cell.angle_gamma   90.00
#
_symmetry.space_group_name_H-M   'P 1'
#
loop_
_entity.id
_entity.type
_entity.pdbx_description
1 polymer ?
#
loop_
_entity_poly.entity_id
_entity_poly.type
_entity_poly.pdbx_seq_one_letter_code
_entity_poly.pdbx_strand_id
1 'polypeptide(L)'
;NGYKAKVVKMENCAGSDGIITVDEGFGIKLNKKCEMVPSGCFINKAFGTAVAKYKVHKDGIVMKEGKMDLCAAVDQASTEAKDILKLFGAPSKCPVAEEKVCSNDHKVDMSKYKSMLGMARGHLIIESEIKHDTGKSCFNVEIEITKN
;
A
#
# COMPACT_ATOMS: atom_id res chain seq x y z
N ASN A 1 -14.72 -9.80 14.79
CA ASN A 1 -14.64 -8.79 13.71
C ASN A 1 -15.24 -9.17 12.37
N GLY A 2 -15.62 -10.43 12.13
CA GLY A 2 -16.51 -10.78 11.00
C GLY A 2 -15.89 -10.66 9.60
N TYR A 3 -14.64 -10.26 9.47
CA TYR A 3 -13.94 -10.15 8.18
C TYR A 3 -12.51 -10.69 8.29
N LYS A 4 -11.97 -11.16 7.16
CA LYS A 4 -10.57 -11.53 6.92
C LYS A 4 -10.09 -10.74 5.70
N ALA A 5 -8.86 -10.24 5.77
CA ALA A 5 -8.15 -9.69 4.62
C ALA A 5 -6.81 -10.41 4.48
N LYS A 6 -6.43 -10.73 3.24
CA LYS A 6 -5.10 -11.26 2.91
C LYS A 6 -4.61 -10.61 1.61
N VAL A 7 -3.32 -10.33 1.53
CA VAL A 7 -2.66 -10.09 0.25
C VAL A 7 -2.55 -11.44 -0.46
N VAL A 8 -3.14 -11.53 -1.65
CA VAL A 8 -3.08 -12.71 -2.52
C VAL A 8 -1.83 -12.65 -3.39
N LYS A 9 -1.51 -11.45 -3.88
CA LYS A 9 -0.35 -11.20 -4.73
C LYS A 9 0.19 -9.80 -4.49
N MET A 10 1.51 -9.66 -4.50
CA MET A 10 2.21 -8.39 -4.49
C MET A 10 3.37 -8.51 -5.48
N GLU A 11 3.40 -7.66 -6.50
CA GLU A 11 4.38 -7.76 -7.59
C GLU A 11 5.05 -6.42 -7.88
N ASN A 12 6.37 -6.43 -8.03
CA ASN A 12 7.17 -5.30 -8.53
C ASN A 12 7.18 -5.29 -10.07
N CYS A 13 6.20 -4.67 -10.72
CA CYS A 13 6.08 -4.69 -12.19
C CYS A 13 7.09 -3.77 -12.93
N ALA A 14 7.92 -3.01 -12.20
CA ALA A 14 8.96 -2.17 -12.79
C ALA A 14 10.29 -2.91 -13.00
N GLY A 15 10.37 -4.18 -12.60
CA GLY A 15 11.61 -4.96 -12.60
C GLY A 15 12.58 -4.55 -11.48
N SER A 16 13.81 -5.06 -11.55
CA SER A 16 14.88 -4.85 -10.54
C SER A 16 15.34 -3.40 -10.40
N ASP A 17 15.06 -2.56 -11.40
CA ASP A 17 15.45 -1.16 -11.41
C ASP A 17 14.45 -0.24 -10.71
N GLY A 18 13.35 -0.80 -10.19
CA GLY A 18 12.37 -0.08 -9.37
C GLY A 18 13.03 0.79 -8.30
N ILE A 19 12.54 2.02 -8.15
CA ILE A 19 13.03 2.96 -7.12
C ILE A 19 12.57 2.50 -5.74
N ILE A 20 11.28 2.27 -5.61
CA ILE A 20 10.63 1.54 -4.52
C ILE A 20 10.38 0.11 -5.02
N THR A 21 10.82 -0.86 -4.24
CA THR A 21 10.51 -2.29 -4.41
C THR A 21 10.04 -2.88 -3.10
N VAL A 22 9.27 -3.96 -3.17
CA VAL A 22 8.82 -4.71 -2.01
C VAL A 22 9.45 -6.10 -2.01
N ASP A 23 9.77 -6.66 -0.85
CA ASP A 23 10.24 -8.03 -0.78
C ASP A 23 9.15 -9.05 -1.18
N GLU A 24 9.58 -10.21 -1.68
CA GLU A 24 8.68 -11.28 -2.13
C GLU A 24 7.82 -11.86 -0.99
N GLY A 25 8.16 -11.54 0.27
CA GLY A 25 7.45 -11.98 1.47
C GLY A 25 6.42 -10.98 1.99
N PHE A 26 6.17 -9.88 1.29
CA PHE A 26 5.23 -8.87 1.78
C PHE A 26 3.81 -9.41 1.87
N GLY A 27 3.19 -9.17 3.01
CA GLY A 27 1.86 -9.67 3.29
C GLY A 27 1.14 -8.76 4.25
N ILE A 28 -0.19 -8.79 4.18
CA ILE A 28 -1.05 -8.10 5.14
C ILE A 28 -2.11 -9.07 5.59
N LYS A 29 -2.36 -9.13 6.90
CA LYS A 29 -3.42 -9.94 7.49
C LYS A 29 -4.25 -9.12 8.46
N LEU A 30 -5.58 -9.29 8.41
CA LEU A 30 -6.47 -8.76 9.44
C LEU A 30 -6.58 -9.78 10.58
N ASN A 31 -6.16 -9.41 11.79
CA ASN A 31 -6.21 -10.31 12.93
C ASN A 31 -7.59 -10.29 13.63
N LYS A 32 -7.75 -11.13 14.66
CA LYS A 32 -9.02 -11.23 15.41
C LYS A 32 -9.44 -9.92 16.10
N LYS A 33 -8.51 -9.02 16.40
CA LYS A 33 -8.72 -7.69 16.99
C LYS A 33 -9.07 -6.60 15.96
N CYS A 34 -9.24 -6.95 14.67
CA CYS A 34 -9.42 -5.97 13.59
C CYS A 34 -8.16 -5.15 13.32
N GLU A 35 -6.99 -5.63 13.74
CA GLU A 35 -5.75 -4.93 13.46
C GLU A 35 -5.17 -5.47 12.15
N MET A 36 -4.80 -4.56 11.25
CA MET A 36 -4.04 -4.86 10.06
C MET A 36 -2.59 -5.10 10.47
N VAL A 37 -2.09 -6.31 10.20
CA VAL A 37 -0.74 -6.75 10.54
C VAL A 37 0.03 -6.93 9.24
N PRO A 38 0.91 -5.99 8.87
CA PRO A 38 1.80 -6.13 7.73
C PRO A 38 2.98 -7.07 8.08
N SER A 39 3.62 -7.62 7.06
CA SER A 39 4.88 -8.34 7.12
C SER A 39 5.70 -8.01 5.88
N GLY A 40 7.02 -8.08 5.98
CA GLY A 40 7.92 -7.77 4.87
C GLY A 40 8.51 -6.36 4.93
N CYS A 41 9.27 -6.01 3.90
CA CYS A 41 10.02 -4.77 3.83
C CYS A 41 9.89 -4.12 2.46
N PHE A 42 9.83 -2.79 2.47
CA PHE A 42 10.03 -1.94 1.31
C PHE A 42 11.48 -1.51 1.23
N ILE A 43 12.03 -1.46 0.02
CA ILE A 43 13.39 -1.03 -0.28
C ILE A 43 13.26 0.17 -1.20
N ASN A 44 13.72 1.32 -0.71
CA ASN A 44 13.73 2.59 -1.40
C ASN A 44 15.16 2.92 -1.84
N LYS A 45 15.35 3.21 -3.12
CA LYS A 45 16.49 4.01 -3.61
C LYS A 45 16.21 5.48 -3.32
N ALA A 46 17.24 6.33 -3.37
CA ALA A 46 17.05 7.76 -3.15
C ALA A 46 16.17 8.40 -4.25
N PHE A 47 15.22 9.26 -3.84
CA PHE A 47 14.39 10.06 -4.72
C PHE A 47 13.91 11.35 -4.05
N GLY A 48 13.72 12.42 -4.82
CA GLY A 48 13.17 13.69 -4.34
C GLY A 48 11.67 13.84 -4.58
N THR A 49 11.13 13.19 -5.61
CA THR A 49 9.71 13.28 -5.98
C THR A 49 9.09 11.91 -6.21
N ALA A 50 7.79 11.78 -5.99
CA ALA A 50 7.05 10.56 -6.24
C ALA A 50 5.60 10.86 -6.63
N VAL A 51 5.25 10.60 -7.88
CA VAL A 51 3.90 10.83 -8.41
C VAL A 51 3.30 9.51 -8.86
N ALA A 52 2.32 9.03 -8.10
CA ALA A 52 1.62 7.78 -8.35
C ALA A 52 0.40 8.00 -9.25
N LYS A 53 0.29 7.20 -10.31
CA LYS A 53 -0.98 6.90 -10.98
C LYS A 53 -1.48 5.58 -10.44
N TYR A 54 -2.72 5.54 -10.00
CA TYR A 54 -3.30 4.34 -9.43
C TYR A 54 -4.63 4.00 -10.07
N LYS A 55 -4.93 2.71 -10.08
CA LYS A 55 -6.20 2.15 -10.51
C LYS A 55 -6.61 1.05 -9.55
N VAL A 56 -7.84 1.13 -9.06
CA VAL A 56 -8.42 0.18 -8.12
C VAL A 56 -9.57 -0.52 -8.80
N HIS A 57 -9.43 -1.82 -8.96
CA HIS A 57 -10.47 -2.72 -9.41
C HIS A 57 -11.06 -3.48 -8.23
N LYS A 58 -12.36 -3.75 -8.31
CA LYS A 58 -13.06 -4.65 -7.41
C LYS A 58 -13.91 -5.60 -8.24
N ASP A 59 -13.71 -6.89 -8.07
CA ASP A 59 -14.48 -7.94 -8.76
C ASP A 59 -14.54 -7.70 -10.28
N GLY A 60 -13.41 -7.25 -10.86
CA GLY A 60 -13.27 -6.91 -12.28
C GLY A 60 -13.74 -5.50 -12.69
N ILE A 61 -14.42 -4.76 -11.81
CA ILE A 61 -14.96 -3.42 -12.08
C ILE A 61 -13.98 -2.35 -11.60
N VAL A 62 -13.71 -1.34 -12.44
CA VAL A 62 -12.93 -0.17 -12.02
C VAL A 62 -13.73 0.64 -11.01
N MET A 63 -13.28 0.67 -9.76
CA MET A 63 -13.92 1.44 -8.69
C MET A 63 -13.40 2.87 -8.63
N LYS A 64 -12.10 3.05 -8.87
CA LYS A 64 -11.43 4.35 -8.79
C LYS A 64 -10.15 4.34 -9.60
N GLU A 65 -9.83 5.46 -10.21
CA GLU A 65 -8.51 5.73 -10.78
C GLU A 65 -8.13 7.19 -10.52
N GLY A 66 -6.84 7.47 -10.56
CA GLY A 66 -6.39 8.84 -10.36
C GLY A 66 -4.88 8.98 -10.32
N LYS A 67 -4.47 10.19 -9.99
CA LYS A 67 -3.07 10.58 -9.84
C LYS A 67 -2.89 11.28 -8.49
N MET A 68 -1.83 10.95 -7.79
CA MET A 68 -1.50 11.48 -6.47
C MET A 68 -0.01 11.81 -6.43
N ASP A 69 0.34 12.99 -5.94
CA ASP A 69 1.70 13.30 -5.54
C ASP A 69 1.90 12.74 -4.13
N LEU A 70 2.69 11.68 -4.00
CA LEU A 70 2.92 11.00 -2.73
C LEU A 70 3.72 11.88 -1.76
N CYS A 71 4.64 12.71 -2.27
CA CYS A 71 5.41 13.62 -1.44
C CYS A 71 4.51 14.73 -0.86
N ALA A 72 3.69 15.35 -1.70
CA ALA A 72 2.75 16.38 -1.24
C ALA A 72 1.62 15.79 -0.37
N ALA A 73 1.17 14.57 -0.67
CA ALA A 73 0.13 13.90 0.10
C ALA A 73 0.59 13.55 1.50
N VAL A 74 1.85 13.20 1.71
CA VAL A 74 2.38 12.90 3.04
C VAL A 74 2.38 14.15 3.92
N ASP A 75 2.70 15.33 3.40
CA ASP A 75 2.65 16.56 4.20
C ASP A 75 1.21 16.92 4.62
N GLN A 76 0.25 16.71 3.71
CA GLN A 76 -1.15 17.09 3.90
C GLN A 76 -2.04 15.99 4.51
N ALA A 77 -1.55 14.76 4.59
CA ALA A 77 -2.30 13.62 5.09
C ALA A 77 -2.59 13.75 6.60
N SER A 78 -3.82 13.39 6.98
CA SER A 78 -4.15 13.17 8.39
C SER A 78 -3.22 12.11 8.99
N THR A 79 -3.04 12.13 10.32
CA THR A 79 -2.23 11.12 11.03
C THR A 79 -2.66 9.70 10.66
N GLU A 80 -3.96 9.48 10.48
CA GLU A 80 -4.52 8.18 10.13
C GLU A 80 -4.18 7.75 8.70
N ALA A 81 -4.22 8.67 7.74
CA ALA A 81 -3.81 8.40 6.37
C ALA A 81 -2.31 8.14 6.29
N LYS A 82 -1.50 8.85 7.10
CA LYS A 82 -0.05 8.59 7.23
C LYS A 82 0.23 7.18 7.75
N ASP A 83 -0.52 6.71 8.74
CA ASP A 83 -0.33 5.37 9.29
C ASP A 83 -0.65 4.27 8.27
N ILE A 84 -1.73 4.44 7.49
CA ILE A 84 -2.05 3.52 6.39
C ILE A 84 -0.99 3.60 5.29
N LEU A 85 -0.58 4.80 4.88
CA LEU A 85 0.45 4.99 3.87
C LEU A 85 1.77 4.32 4.27
N LYS A 86 2.20 4.45 5.53
CA LYS A 86 3.38 3.77 6.08
C LYS A 86 3.27 2.25 6.02
N LEU A 87 2.09 1.66 6.26
CA LEU A 87 1.90 0.21 6.14
C LEU A 87 2.24 -0.30 4.75
N PHE A 88 1.93 0.50 3.73
CA PHE A 88 2.19 0.21 2.33
C PHE A 88 3.51 0.80 1.82
N GLY A 89 4.42 1.15 2.73
CA GLY A 89 5.78 1.56 2.39
C GLY A 89 5.91 2.98 1.84
N ALA A 90 4.85 3.79 1.89
CA ALA A 90 4.95 5.18 1.48
C ALA A 90 5.91 5.93 2.42
N PRO A 91 6.74 6.83 1.87
CA PRO A 91 7.71 7.56 2.66
C PRO A 91 7.02 8.49 3.66
N SER A 92 7.66 8.72 4.81
CA SER A 92 7.12 9.60 5.86
C SER A 92 7.44 11.08 5.63
N LYS A 93 8.33 11.38 4.68
CA LYS A 93 8.73 12.71 4.22
C LYS A 93 9.48 12.57 2.90
N CYS A 94 9.53 13.63 2.11
CA CYS A 94 10.44 13.75 0.97
C CYS A 94 11.45 14.90 1.23
N PRO A 95 12.68 14.85 0.65
CA PRO A 95 13.25 13.78 -0.15
C PRO A 95 13.52 12.50 0.67
N VAL A 96 13.52 11.36 0.00
CA VAL A 96 13.71 10.03 0.60
C VAL A 96 15.14 9.58 0.32
N ALA A 97 15.85 9.19 1.37
CA ALA A 97 17.16 8.58 1.26
C ALA A 97 17.04 7.11 0.88
N GLU A 98 18.13 6.50 0.42
CA GLU A 98 18.16 5.05 0.25
C GLU A 98 17.95 4.37 1.62
N GLU A 99 16.89 3.58 1.74
CA GLU A 99 16.53 2.92 2.99
C GLU A 99 15.74 1.64 2.78
N LYS A 100 15.79 0.76 3.78
CA LYS A 100 14.93 -0.43 3.87
C LYS A 100 13.98 -0.25 5.05
N VAL A 101 12.69 -0.15 4.77
CA VAL A 101 11.62 0.04 5.76
C VAL A 101 10.88 -1.27 5.94
N CYS A 102 11.01 -1.90 7.10
CA CYS A 102 10.30 -3.14 7.42
C CYS A 102 9.09 -2.88 8.29
N SER A 103 7.96 -3.52 7.96
CA SER A 103 6.68 -3.25 8.63
C SER A 103 6.49 -4.02 9.94
N ASN A 104 7.57 -4.48 10.59
CA ASN A 104 7.52 -5.60 11.54
C ASN A 104 6.78 -5.36 12.87
N ASP A 105 6.43 -4.12 13.24
CA ASP A 105 5.78 -3.85 14.55
C ASP A 105 4.59 -2.88 14.50
N HIS A 106 4.28 -2.29 13.34
CA HIS A 106 3.19 -1.31 13.25
C HIS A 106 1.90 -1.97 12.82
N LYS A 107 0.98 -2.12 13.78
CA LYS A 107 -0.39 -2.57 13.53
C LYS A 107 -1.31 -1.37 13.43
N VAL A 108 -2.20 -1.38 12.45
CA VAL A 108 -3.23 -0.33 12.34
C VAL A 108 -4.58 -0.91 12.74
N ASP A 109 -5.23 -0.26 13.70
CA ASP A 109 -6.59 -0.62 14.09
C ASP A 109 -7.59 -0.21 13.00
N MET A 110 -8.24 -1.22 12.40
CA MET A 110 -9.25 -1.04 11.37
C MET A 110 -10.68 -0.99 11.92
N SER A 111 -10.87 -1.00 13.24
CA SER A 111 -12.20 -1.06 13.87
C SER A 111 -13.09 0.10 13.44
N LYS A 112 -12.53 1.31 13.34
CA LYS A 112 -13.26 2.51 12.86
C LYS A 112 -13.63 2.45 11.38
N TYR A 113 -12.97 1.60 10.59
CA TYR A 113 -13.19 1.41 9.16
C TYR A 113 -13.99 0.15 8.83
N LYS A 114 -14.60 -0.49 9.84
CA LYS A 114 -15.34 -1.76 9.67
C LYS A 114 -16.48 -1.66 8.65
N SER A 115 -17.14 -0.51 8.55
CA SER A 115 -18.14 -0.24 7.51
C SER A 115 -17.52 -0.25 6.11
N MET A 116 -16.35 0.36 5.94
CA MET A 116 -15.59 0.34 4.69
C MET A 116 -15.10 -1.06 4.33
N LEU A 117 -14.67 -1.87 5.31
CA LEU A 117 -14.31 -3.28 5.07
C LEU A 117 -15.49 -4.10 4.53
N GLY A 118 -16.71 -3.82 5.01
CA GLY A 118 -17.92 -4.42 4.46
C GLY A 118 -18.15 -4.06 2.99
N MET A 119 -17.96 -2.78 2.65
CA MET A 119 -18.05 -2.32 1.25
C MET A 119 -16.90 -2.86 0.38
N ALA A 120 -15.72 -3.08 0.96
CA ALA A 120 -14.53 -3.55 0.26
C ALA A 120 -14.49 -5.09 0.10
N ARG A 121 -15.48 -5.83 0.64
CA ARG A 121 -15.60 -7.29 0.49
C ARG A 121 -15.58 -7.69 -0.99
N GLY A 122 -14.68 -8.60 -1.35
CA GLY A 122 -14.47 -9.05 -2.73
C GLY A 122 -12.98 -9.24 -3.03
N HIS A 123 -12.68 -9.41 -4.31
CA HIS A 123 -11.31 -9.41 -4.84
C HIS A 123 -10.96 -8.01 -5.33
N LEU A 124 -9.92 -7.42 -4.74
CA LEU A 124 -9.43 -6.10 -5.07
C LEU A 124 -8.10 -6.23 -5.81
N ILE A 125 -7.95 -5.48 -6.89
CA ILE A 125 -6.68 -5.33 -7.60
C ILE A 125 -6.31 -3.85 -7.59
N ILE A 126 -5.11 -3.54 -7.12
CA ILE A 126 -4.56 -2.19 -7.08
C ILE A 126 -3.34 -2.17 -7.98
N GLU A 127 -3.45 -1.46 -9.07
CA GLU A 127 -2.34 -1.17 -9.97
C GLU A 127 -1.82 0.23 -9.65
N SER A 128 -0.51 0.37 -9.48
CA SER A 128 0.11 1.65 -9.19
C SER A 128 1.40 1.80 -9.96
N GLU A 129 1.50 2.85 -10.78
CA GLU A 129 2.72 3.29 -11.43
C GLU A 129 3.20 4.57 -10.77
N ILE A 130 4.44 4.59 -10.29
CA ILE A 130 5.01 5.75 -9.60
C ILE A 130 6.16 6.28 -10.43
N LYS A 131 6.06 7.55 -10.80
CA LYS A 131 7.15 8.28 -11.43
C LYS A 131 7.96 9.01 -10.37
N HIS A 132 9.26 8.76 -10.35
CA HIS A 132 10.23 9.47 -9.53
C HIS A 132 11.09 10.39 -10.41
N ASP A 133 11.83 11.29 -9.78
CA ASP A 133 12.89 12.08 -10.42
C ASP A 133 14.11 11.22 -10.80
N THR A 134 14.33 10.11 -10.09
CA THR A 134 15.45 9.18 -10.30
C THR A 134 15.08 7.92 -11.06
N GLY A 135 13.81 7.71 -11.43
CA GLY A 135 13.35 6.52 -12.13
C GLY A 135 11.85 6.26 -12.03
N LYS A 136 11.46 4.99 -11.99
CA LYS A 136 10.05 4.56 -11.88
C LYS A 136 9.90 3.39 -10.93
N SER A 137 8.71 3.26 -10.37
CA SER A 137 8.25 2.08 -9.64
C SER A 137 6.89 1.64 -10.15
N CYS A 138 6.57 0.38 -9.94
CA CYS A 138 5.29 -0.19 -10.35
C CYS A 138 4.93 -1.32 -9.39
N PHE A 139 3.69 -1.31 -8.93
CA PHE A 139 3.11 -2.32 -8.06
C PHE A 139 1.82 -2.85 -8.65
N ASN A 140 1.66 -4.17 -8.61
CA ASN A 140 0.36 -4.81 -8.77
C ASN A 140 0.06 -5.58 -7.48
N VAL A 141 -1.03 -5.20 -6.82
CA VAL A 141 -1.41 -5.75 -5.51
C VAL A 141 -2.80 -6.34 -5.60
N GLU A 142 -2.92 -7.62 -5.26
CA GLU A 142 -4.20 -8.30 -5.15
C GLU A 142 -4.53 -8.57 -3.69
N ILE A 143 -5.71 -8.15 -3.27
CA ILE A 143 -6.18 -8.28 -1.89
C ILE A 143 -7.54 -8.99 -1.93
N GLU A 144 -7.70 -10.01 -1.09
CA GLU A 144 -8.99 -10.67 -0.91
C GLU A 144 -9.56 -10.30 0.46
N ILE A 145 -10.76 -9.73 0.47
CA ILE A 145 -11.51 -9.40 1.68
C ILE A 145 -12.76 -10.26 1.74
N THR A 146 -12.82 -11.14 2.74
CA THR A 146 -13.94 -12.08 2.95
C THR A 146 -14.62 -11.83 4.28
N LYS A 147 -15.88 -12.23 4.39
CA LYS A 147 -16.57 -12.30 5.68
C LYS A 147 -16.12 -13.59 6.38
N ASN A 148 -15.85 -13.50 7.68
CA ASN A 148 -15.64 -14.68 8.53
C ASN A 148 -16.93 -15.50 8.66
#